data_AF-A0A150U0J3-F1
#
_entry.id   AF-A0A150U0J3-F1
#
_cell.length_a   1.000
_cell.length_b   1.000
_cell.length_c   1.000
_cell.angle_alpha   90.00
_cell.angle_beta   90.00
_cell.angle_gamma   90.00
#
_symmetry.space_group_name_H-M   'P 1'
#
loop_
_entity.id
_entity.type
_entity.pdbx_description
1 polymer ?
#
loop_
_entity_poly.entity_id
_entity_poly.type
_entity_poly.pdbx_seq_one_letter_code
_entity_poly.pdbx_strand_id
1 'polypeptide(L)' 'MSAVLRSIIWVQAHEYELTFDVGGATLTCTCTVLAQDGVRFVQAVPDFLSTLGISPRSVAAAVLAFDLVNVPGT' A
#
# COMPACT_ATOMS: atom_id res chain seq x y z
N MET A 1 -1.55 18.31 -9.68
CA MET A 1 -1.50 16.97 -10.31
C MET A 1 -2.21 16.03 -9.36
N SER A 2 -3.28 15.34 -9.78
CA SER A 2 -3.98 14.39 -8.89
C SER A 2 -3.32 13.03 -9.05
N ALA A 3 -2.98 12.40 -7.93
CA ALA A 3 -2.41 11.07 -7.89
C ALA A 3 -3.38 10.14 -7.17
N VAL A 4 -3.74 9.02 -7.78
CA VAL A 4 -4.81 8.14 -7.32
C VAL A 4 -4.31 6.70 -7.26
N LEU A 5 -4.52 6.02 -6.13
CA LEU A 5 -4.30 4.58 -6.02
C LEU A 5 -5.31 3.85 -6.90
N ARG A 6 -4.82 3.08 -7.88
CA ARG A 6 -5.62 2.34 -8.86
C ARG A 6 -5.84 0.89 -8.44
N SER A 7 -4.82 0.22 -7.93
CA SER A 7 -4.90 -1.19 -7.56
C SER A 7 -3.91 -1.57 -6.45
N ILE A 8 -4.27 -2.61 -5.71
CA ILE A 8 -3.42 -3.34 -4.76
C ILE A 8 -3.45 -4.79 -5.22
N ILE A 9 -2.28 -5.37 -5.49
CA ILE A 9 -2.16 -6.75 -5.97
C ILE A 9 -1.33 -7.54 -4.96
N TRP A 10 -1.81 -8.73 -4.61
CA TRP A 10 -1.06 -9.68 -3.79
C TRP A 10 0.08 -10.27 -4.61
N VAL A 11 1.33 -10.08 -4.15
CA VAL A 11 2.53 -10.66 -4.78
C VAL A 11 2.86 -11.98 -4.09
N GLN A 12 2.98 -11.93 -2.76
CA GLN A 12 3.17 -13.08 -1.89
C GLN A 12 2.63 -12.76 -0.49
N ALA A 13 2.75 -13.69 0.46
CA ALA A 13 2.27 -13.48 1.82
C ALA A 13 2.81 -12.17 2.41
N HIS A 14 1.89 -11.26 2.75
CA HIS A 14 2.16 -9.93 3.27
C HIS A 14 2.93 -8.97 2.35
N GLU A 15 3.13 -9.29 1.07
CA GLU A 15 3.78 -8.40 0.10
C GLU A 15 2.80 -7.99 -1.00
N TYR A 16 2.73 -6.68 -1.24
CA TYR A 16 1.74 -6.06 -2.10
C TYR A 16 2.38 -5.10 -3.09
N GLU A 17 1.96 -5.19 -4.35
CA GLU A 17 2.24 -4.18 -5.36
C GLU A 17 1.09 -3.17 -5.41
N LEU A 18 1.45 -1.89 -5.39
CA LEU A 18 0.54 -0.76 -5.47
C LEU A 18 0.74 -0.04 -6.79
N THR A 19 -0.35 0.21 -7.50
CA THR A 19 -0.33 0.95 -8.76
C THR A 19 -1.02 2.30 -8.58
N PHE A 20 -0.35 3.37 -8.99
CA PHE A 20 -0.85 4.73 -8.94
C PHE A 20 -0.95 5.32 -10.34
N ASP A 21 -1.99 6.09 -10.58
CA ASP A 21 -2.09 6.99 -11.73
C ASP A 21 -1.75 8.41 -11.29
N VAL A 22 -0.75 9.00 -11.94
CA VAL A 22 -0.19 10.31 -11.63
C VAL A 22 -0.19 11.16 -12.88
N GLY A 23 -1.26 11.91 -13.09
CA GLY A 23 -1.41 12.76 -14.27
C GLY A 23 -1.28 12.01 -15.60
N GLY A 24 -1.79 10.78 -15.67
CA GLY A 24 -1.75 9.94 -16.87
C GLY A 24 -0.52 9.04 -16.99
N ALA A 25 0.42 9.12 -16.04
CA ALA A 25 1.52 8.17 -15.92
C ALA A 25 1.21 7.11 -14.86
N THR A 26 1.59 5.87 -15.13
CA THR A 26 1.48 4.77 -14.16
C THR A 26 2.78 4.66 -13.36
N LEU A 27 2.67 4.68 -12.04
CA LEU A 27 3.76 4.37 -11.12
C LEU A 27 3.41 3.13 -10.30
N THR A 28 4.38 2.25 -10.10
CA THR A 28 4.24 1.08 -9.24
C THR A 28 5.23 1.14 -8.09
N CYS A 29 4.83 0.60 -6.94
CA CYS A 29 5.74 0.35 -5.84
C CYS A 29 5.30 -0.88 -5.05
N THR A 30 6.23 -1.48 -4.33
CA THR A 30 5.94 -2.58 -3.41
C THR A 30 5.93 -2.11 -1.97
N CYS A 31 5.11 -2.78 -1.16
CA CYS A 31 5.08 -2.61 0.29
C CYS A 31 4.84 -3.96 0.96
N THR A 32 5.22 -4.06 2.22
CA THR A 32 5.09 -5.27 3.03
C THR A 32 4.26 -4.98 4.27
N VAL A 33 3.39 -5.89 4.67
CA VAL A 33 2.71 -5.83 5.97
C VAL A 33 3.53 -6.62 6.98
N LEU A 34 3.85 -6.01 8.11
CA LEU A 34 4.47 -6.68 9.24
C LEU A 34 3.52 -6.70 10.42
N ALA A 35 3.64 -7.74 11.24
CA ALA A 35 2.94 -7.85 12.51
C ALA A 35 3.97 -7.95 13.64
N GLN A 36 3.89 -7.05 14.62
CA GLN A 36 4.73 -7.08 15.82
C GLN A 36 3.88 -6.69 17.03
N ASP A 37 3.95 -7.48 18.10
CA ASP A 37 3.24 -7.21 19.37
C ASP A 37 1.72 -6.98 19.20
N GLY A 38 1.10 -7.71 18.25
CA GLY A 38 -0.33 -7.58 17.92
C GLY A 38 -0.69 -6.35 17.08
N VAL A 39 0.30 -5.55 16.67
CA VAL A 39 0.12 -4.40 15.79
C VAL A 39 0.57 -4.75 14.38
N ARG A 40 -0.30 -4.50 13.39
CA ARG A 40 0.04 -4.60 11.97
C ARG A 40 0.42 -3.23 11.41
N PHE A 41 1.49 -3.16 10.64
CA PHE A 41 1.95 -1.94 9.99
C PHE A 41 2.49 -2.21 8.59
N VAL A 42 2.41 -1.20 7.72
CA VAL A 42 2.90 -1.27 6.34
C VAL A 42 4.32 -0.72 6.30
N GLN A 43 5.27 -1.56 5.88
CA GLN A 43 6.66 -1.20 5.70
C GLN A 43 7.01 -1.07 4.21
N ALA A 44 7.88 -0.09 3.96
CA ALA A 44 7.98 0.69 2.74
C ALA A 44 6.66 1.40 2.41
N VAL A 45 6.49 2.61 2.94
CA VAL A 45 5.53 3.58 2.40
C VAL A 45 6.38 4.61 1.64
N PRO A 46 6.40 4.59 0.31
CA PRO A 46 7.37 5.40 -0.44
C PRO A 46 7.19 6.89 -0.18
N ASP A 47 8.30 7.61 0.04
CA ASP A 47 8.29 9.05 0.31
C ASP A 47 7.63 9.84 -0.83
N PHE A 48 7.69 9.32 -2.06
CA PHE A 48 7.04 9.93 -3.21
C PHE A 48 5.52 10.05 -3.06
N LEU A 49 4.87 9.26 -2.21
CA LEU A 49 3.43 9.42 -1.96
C LEU A 49 3.12 10.82 -1.41
N SER A 50 3.95 11.33 -0.51
CA SER A 50 3.82 12.67 0.05
C SER A 50 4.04 13.76 -1.00
N THR A 51 5.00 13.57 -1.92
CA THR A 51 5.30 14.53 -2.99
C THR A 51 4.18 14.58 -4.05
N LEU A 52 3.45 13.48 -4.20
CA LEU A 52 2.29 13.36 -5.08
C LEU A 52 0.97 13.79 -4.44
N GLY A 53 0.99 14.23 -3.17
CA GLY A 53 -0.23 14.59 -2.43
C GLY A 53 -1.11 13.39 -2.06
N ILE A 54 -0.58 12.17 -2.15
CA ILE A 54 -1.26 10.96 -1.68
C ILE A 54 -0.99 10.84 -0.18
N SER A 55 -2.05 10.74 0.62
CA SER A 55 -1.92 10.51 2.06
C SER A 55 -1.32 9.12 2.32
N PRO A 56 -0.10 9.03 2.90
CA PRO A 56 0.54 7.77 3.26
C PRO A 56 -0.37 6.91 4.16
N ARG A 57 -1.12 7.57 5.05
CA ARG A 57 -2.07 6.93 5.97
C ARG A 57 -3.23 6.24 5.24
N SER A 58 -3.77 6.86 4.19
CA SER A 58 -4.88 6.26 3.42
C SER A 58 -4.41 5.03 2.66
N VAL A 59 -3.20 5.07 2.10
CA VAL A 59 -2.58 3.91 1.44
C VAL A 59 -2.35 2.78 2.44
N ALA A 60 -1.74 3.08 3.58
CA ALA A 60 -1.49 2.08 4.62
C ALA A 60 -2.79 1.42 5.10
N ALA A 61 -3.86 2.20 5.31
CA ALA A 61 -5.17 1.66 5.69
C ALA A 61 -5.75 0.73 4.61
N ALA A 62 -5.63 1.09 3.33
CA ALA A 62 -6.12 0.26 2.23
C ALA A 62 -5.34 -1.06 2.12
N VAL A 63 -4.02 -1.02 2.27
CA VAL A 63 -3.16 -2.22 2.27
C VAL A 63 -3.48 -3.13 3.44
N LEU A 64 -3.63 -2.59 4.65
CA LEU A 64 -3.99 -3.38 5.83
C LEU A 64 -5.37 -4.03 5.70
N ALA A 65 -6.35 -3.30 5.15
CA ALA A 65 -7.67 -3.86 4.89
C ALA A 65 -7.62 -5.01 3.87
N PHE A 66 -6.78 -4.87 2.84
CA PHE A 66 -6.57 -5.92 1.84
C PHE A 66 -5.85 -7.14 2.42
N ASP A 67 -4.84 -6.93 3.28
CA ASP A 67 -4.11 -8.00 3.96
C ASP A 67 -5.02 -8.85 4.86
N LEU A 68 -5.89 -8.21 5.65
CA LEU A 68 -6.84 -8.92 6.53
C LEU A 68 -7.79 -9.87 5.78
N VAL A 69 -8.15 -9.55 4.53
CA VAL A 69 -9.02 -10.39 3.70
C VAL A 69 -8.25 -11.57 3.11
N ASN A 70 -6.99 -11.37 2.73
CA ASN A 70 -6.20 -12.37 2.02
C ASN A 70 -5.37 -13.27 2.94
N VAL A 71 -5.04 -12.82 4.15
CA VAL A 71 -4.29 -13.58 5.16
C VAL A 71 -4.98 -13.48 6.52
N PRO A 72 -6.15 -14.13 6.70
CA PRO A 72 -6.84 -14.14 7.99
C PRO A 72 -6.07 -14.96 9.02
N GLY A 73 -5.80 -14.39 10.20
CA GLY A 73 -5.37 -15.16 11.39
C GLY A 73 -3.88 -15.16 11.73
N THR A 74 -3.09 -14.22 11.23
CA THR A 74 -1.73 -13.93 11.77
C THR A 74 -1.74 -12.96 12.94
#